data_AF-A0A937HS87-F1
#
_entry.id   AF-A0A937HS87-F1
#
_cell.length_a   1.000
_cell.length_b   1.000
_cell.length_c   1.000
_cell.angle_alpha   90.00
_cell.angle_beta   90.00
_cell.angle_gamma   90.00
#
_symmetry.space_group_name_H-M   'P 1'
#
loop_
_entity.id
_entity.type
_entity.pdbx_description
1 polymer ?
#
loop_
_entity_poly.entity_id
_entity_poly.type
_entity_poly.pdbx_seq_one_letter_code
_entity_poly.pdbx_strand_id
1 'polypeptide(L)' 'AVKNWDALLEGRLMYQGNVGNSGQHAIRYGALAAVYRHMGDNLKVGGGYNFGSFDDDLTNVSFDKHGLFLNAVAKF' A
#
# COMPACT_ATOMS: atom_id res chain seq x y z
N ALA A 1 -9.69 -12.22 25.78
CA ALA A 1 -8.47 -11.43 25.56
C ALA A 1 -8.83 -10.25 24.66
N VAL A 2 -8.63 -9.01 25.10
CA VAL A 2 -8.99 -7.83 24.31
C VAL A 2 -8.00 -7.70 23.15
N LYS A 3 -8.49 -7.88 21.93
CA LYS A 3 -7.68 -7.82 20.70
C LYS A 3 -7.53 -6.34 20.29
N ASN A 4 -6.66 -5.62 20.99
CA ASN A 4 -6.40 -4.19 20.77
C ASN A 4 -5.52 -3.92 19.54
N TRP A 5 -5.14 -4.96 18.80
CA TRP A 5 -4.21 -4.87 17.69
C TRP A 5 -4.77 -5.62 16.48
N ASP A 6 -4.73 -4.95 15.34
CA ASP A 6 -5.01 -5.52 14.02
C ASP A 6 -3.75 -5.45 13.17
N ALA A 7 -3.54 -6.45 12.32
CA ALA A 7 -2.52 -6.46 11.31
C ALA A 7 -3.19 -6.60 9.94
N LEU A 8 -2.63 -5.91 8.94
CA LEU A 8 -3.10 -5.90 7.56
C LEU A 8 -1.93 -6.24 6.65
N LEU A 9 -2.14 -7.18 5.74
CA LEU A 9 -1.25 -7.47 4.63
C LEU A 9 -2.08 -7.50 3.35
N GLU A 10 -1.69 -6.74 2.34
CA GLU A 10 -2.41 -6.61 1.08
C GLU A 10 -1.45 -6.74 -0.10
N GLY A 11 -1.77 -7.60 -1.06
CA GLY A 11 -1.11 -7.68 -2.36
C GLY A 11 -1.97 -7.03 -3.43
N ARG A 12 -1.35 -6.26 -4.33
CA ARG A 12 -2.00 -5.53 -5.42
C ARG A 12 -1.41 -5.97 -6.76
N LEU A 13 -2.30 -6.25 -7.70
CA LEU A 13 -1.98 -6.54 -9.09
C LEU A 13 -2.80 -5.59 -9.96
N MET A 14 -2.15 -4.89 -10.86
CA MET A 14 -2.81 -3.99 -11.81
C MET A 14 -2.33 -4.32 -13.22
N TYR A 15 -3.25 -4.78 -14.06
CA TYR A 15 -3.02 -4.95 -15.48
C TYR A 15 -3.41 -3.67 -16.22
N GLN A 16 -2.49 -3.13 -17.02
CA GLN A 16 -2.71 -1.92 -17.78
C GLN A 16 -2.52 -2.23 -19.28
N GLY A 17 -3.64 -2.32 -20.00
CA GLY A 17 -3.65 -2.72 -21.41
C GLY A 17 -3.22 -1.63 -22.40
N ASN A 18 -3.08 -0.38 -21.94
CA ASN A 18 -2.57 0.73 -22.74
C ASN A 18 -1.70 1.63 -21.85
N VAL A 19 -0.38 1.48 -21.97
CA VAL A 19 0.59 2.29 -21.24
C VAL A 19 1.22 3.27 -22.25
N GLY A 20 0.84 4.54 -22.13
CA GLY A 20 1.19 5.57 -23.12
C GLY A 20 0.50 5.38 -24.48
N ASN A 21 0.74 6.30 -25.41
CA ASN A 21 0.26 6.20 -26.80
C ASN A 21 0.95 5.07 -27.61
N SER A 22 1.64 4.14 -26.95
CA SER A 22 2.54 3.16 -27.54
C SER A 22 1.96 1.74 -27.64
N GLY A 23 0.73 1.49 -27.16
CA GLY A 23 0.08 0.17 -27.24
C GLY A 23 0.77 -0.94 -26.42
N GLN A 24 1.55 -0.55 -25.42
CA GLN A 24 2.27 -1.48 -24.54
C GLN A 24 1.39 -1.96 -23.40
N HIS A 25 1.50 -3.24 -23.07
CA HIS A 25 0.86 -3.86 -21.91
C HIS A 25 1.87 -3.83 -20.76
N ALA A 26 1.49 -3.26 -19.60
CA ALA A 26 2.30 -3.36 -18.38
C ALA A 26 1.49 -4.03 -17.27
N ILE A 27 2.17 -4.88 -16.50
CA ILE A 27 1.63 -5.49 -15.29
C ILE A 27 2.37 -4.87 -14.12
N ARG A 28 1.63 -4.26 -13.20
CA ARG A 28 2.19 -3.65 -11.99
C ARG A 28 1.83 -4.47 -10.77
N TYR A 29 2.85 -4.76 -9.97
CA TYR A 29 2.74 -5.48 -8.72
C TYR A 29 2.94 -4.49 -7.56
N GLY A 30 2.31 -4.76 -6.42
CA GLY A 30 2.51 -3.97 -5.21
C GLY A 30 2.12 -4.78 -3.99
N ALA A 31 2.68 -4.42 -2.84
CA ALA A 31 2.31 -4.99 -1.56
C ALA A 31 2.30 -3.91 -0.46
N LEU A 32 1.49 -4.13 0.56
CA LEU A 32 1.29 -3.22 1.68
C LEU A 32 1.21 -4.04 2.96
N ALA A 33 1.95 -3.63 3.99
CA ALA A 33 1.80 -4.16 5.33
C ALA A 33 1.53 -3.04 6.32
N ALA A 34 0.63 -3.26 7.28
CA ALA A 34 0.28 -2.29 8.29
C ALA A 34 -0.15 -2.93 9.61
N VAL A 35 0.03 -2.18 10.69
CA VAL A 35 -0.42 -2.53 12.04
C VAL A 35 -1.26 -1.40 12.60
N TYR A 36 -2.34 -1.76 13.28
CA TYR A 36 -3.27 -0.82 13.88
C TYR A 36 -3.50 -1.18 15.33
N ARG A 37 -3.64 -0.16 16.17
CA ARG A 37 -4.03 -0.27 17.56
C ARG A 37 -5.36 0.42 17.78
N HIS A 38 -6.26 -0.26 18.47
CA HIS A 38 -7.52 0.31 18.95
C HIS A 38 -7.24 1.08 20.24
N MET A 39 -7.62 2.34 20.27
CA MET A 39 -7.57 3.22 21.43
C MET A 39 -9.01 3.51 21.88
N GLY A 40 -9.52 2.66 22.79
CA GLY A 40 -10.93 2.69 23.19
C GLY A 40 -11.86 2.20 22.08
N ASP A 41 -13.14 2.56 22.18
CA ASP A 41 -14.18 2.07 21.26
C ASP A 41 -14.30 2.89 19.96
N ASN A 42 -13.64 4.05 19.91
CA ASN A 42 -13.92 5.09 18.91
C ASN A 42 -12.69 5.50 18.09
N LEU A 43 -11.48 5.10 18.46
CA LEU A 43 -10.26 5.52 17.79
C LEU A 43 -9.40 4.32 17.38
N LYS A 44 -8.95 4.30 16.14
CA LYS A 44 -7.91 3.38 15.66
C LYS A 44 -6.76 4.19 15.10
N VAL A 45 -5.56 3.89 15.55
CA VAL A 45 -4.32 4.50 15.05
C VAL A 45 -3.39 3.40 14.60
N GLY A 46 -2.78 3.55 13.43
CA GLY A 46 -1.88 2.58 12.87
C GLY A 46 -0.87 3.19 11.94
N GLY A 47 0.09 2.38 11.58
CA GLY A 47 1.12 2.73 10.62
C GLY A 47 1.50 1.53 9.80
N GLY A 48 2.11 1.78 8.65
CA GLY A 48 2.52 0.72 7.76
C GLY A 48 3.53 1.16 6.74
N TYR A 49 3.87 0.24 5.85
CA TYR A 49 4.80 0.44 4.77
C TYR A 49 4.20 -0.07 3.46
N ASN A 50 4.30 0.74 2.42
CA ASN A 50 3.96 0.35 1.05
C ASN A 50 5.23 -0.14 0.35
N PHE A 51 5.26 -1.42 -0.02
CA PHE A 51 6.26 -2.04 -0.86
C PHE A 51 5.76 -1.98 -2.31
N GLY A 52 6.08 -0.91 -3.03
CA GLY A 52 5.60 -0.67 -4.40
C GLY A 52 6.65 -0.99 -5.46
N SER A 53 6.99 -2.26 -5.66
CA SER A 53 8.00 -2.67 -6.64
C SER A 53 7.51 -2.40 -8.08
N PHE A 54 8.06 -1.35 -8.69
CA PHE A 54 8.10 -1.21 -10.14
C PHE A 54 9.16 -2.17 -10.66
N ASP A 55 8.75 -3.32 -11.19
CA ASP A 55 9.56 -4.13 -12.09
C ASP A 55 9.22 -3.66 -13.52
N ASP A 56 10.02 -2.76 -14.06
CA ASP A 56 10.13 -2.59 -15.50
C ASP A 56 11.56 -2.09 -15.78
N ASP A 57 12.40 -3.01 -16.23
CA ASP A 57 13.68 -2.68 -16.84
C ASP A 57 13.40 -2.02 -18.19
N LEU A 58 13.26 -0.69 -18.20
CA LEU A 58 13.89 0.23 -19.14
C LEU A 58 13.40 1.64 -18.83
N THR A 59 14.35 2.56 -18.68
CA THR A 59 14.15 3.98 -18.34
C THR A 59 14.08 4.23 -16.84
N ASN A 60 15.27 4.36 -16.27
CA ASN A 60 15.57 4.93 -14.96
C ASN A 60 14.64 6.11 -14.62
N VAL A 61 13.61 5.86 -13.84
CA VAL A 61 12.85 6.89 -13.12
C VAL A 61 12.75 6.42 -11.68
N SER A 62 13.76 6.80 -10.87
CA SER A 62 13.75 6.66 -9.43
C SER A 62 12.60 7.48 -8.83
N PHE A 63 11.40 6.93 -8.86
CA PHE A 63 10.31 7.35 -8.00
C PHE A 63 10.24 6.32 -6.89
N ASP A 64 10.94 6.58 -5.79
CA ASP A 64 10.82 5.83 -4.55
C ASP A 64 9.38 5.96 -4.01
N LYS A 65 8.44 5.18 -4.57
CA LYS A 65 7.06 5.08 -4.06
C LYS A 65 6.95 4.01 -2.98
N HIS A 66 8.08 3.65 -2.37
CA HIS A 66 8.12 2.85 -1.17
C HIS A 66 8.15 3.81 0.00
N GLY A 67 7.19 3.69 0.91
CA GLY A 67 6.99 4.74 1.90
C GLY A 67 6.27 4.26 3.15
N LEU A 68 6.73 4.81 4.29
CA LEU A 68 6.03 4.72 5.56
C LEU A 68 4.78 5.59 5.51
N PHE A 69 3.70 5.11 6.12
CA PHE A 69 2.49 5.89 6.32
C PHE A 69 1.97 5.71 7.73
N LEU A 70 1.21 6.71 8.18
CA LEU A 70 0.44 6.69 9.42
C LEU A 70 -1.03 6.92 9.08
N ASN A 71 -1.92 6.29 9.83
CA ASN A 71 -3.36 6.35 9.62
C ASN A 71 -4.06 6.43 10.98
N ALA A 72 -4.98 7.38 11.14
CA ALA A 72 -5.84 7.50 12.32
C ALA A 72 -7.29 7.62 11.87
N VAL A 73 -8.15 6.75 12.38
CA VAL A 73 -9.58 6.69 12.09
C VAL A 73 -10.35 6.85 13.39
N ALA A 74 -11.14 7.92 13.48
CA ALA A 74 -12.05 8.17 14.60
C ALA A 74 -13.50 7.96 14.16
N LYS A 75 -14.32 7.36 15.03
CA LYS A 75 -15.76 7.18 14.85
C LYS A 75 -16.50 7.93 15.96
N PHE A 76 -17.50 8.72 15.60
CA PHE A 76 -18.35 9.53 16.49
C PHE A 76 -19.81 9.11 16.33
#